data_AF-A0A9P4GTN2-F1
#
_entry.id   AF-A0A9P4GTN2-F1
#
_cell.length_a   1.000
_cell.length_b   1.000
_cell.length_c   1.000
_cell.angle_alpha   90.00
_cell.angle_beta   90.00
_cell.angle_gamma   90.00
#
_symmetry.space_group_name_H-M   'P 1'
#
loop_
_entity.id
_entity.type
_entity.pdbx_description
1 polymer ?
#
loop_
_entity_poly.entity_id
_entity_poly.type
_entity_poly.pdbx_seq_one_letter_code
_entity_poly.pdbx_strand_id
1 'polypeptide(L)'
;MIPLSNAAQIPLGSAVKFPWIQRFASVGDSYSAGLGSGDRLDWSCSRYTQSYPNILHTSLLSNNPNLTHQFLSCSGATSTEILEKQVPALENELDLLTISAGGNDIGLGPILSSCVYQFYMSTEDACQKSMDEARDRIVNETQLYKNVTTLIEATRHNMNQQHGIIYYTGYTAFFGTGDEICDNVTWAVWRSLEYSKQYLTLSMRKELNAMVRSVNAIIRKAVLAAGRNVRFIDYDSQIEAVRGRYCESGVLEPDPNRHGLAFYEWNTVDSGENKTELQNRTGGDVPKGSFQGNIGEQINKTLGEHPEWEFDPHKGFINRTKGAVGEEGIIEDTVHWLLPDSYKRVFHLRPEGHNIVARMLIEDLEKNGPGIPIDMDEMDEV
;
A
#
# COMPACT_ATOMS: atom_id res chain seq x y z
N MET A 1 3.21 42.88 -40.05
CA MET A 1 2.64 41.57 -39.67
C MET A 1 3.57 40.50 -40.18
N ILE A 2 4.19 39.73 -39.28
CA ILE A 2 5.03 38.59 -39.64
C ILE A 2 4.08 37.40 -39.89
N PRO A 3 4.16 36.70 -41.03
CA PRO A 3 3.27 35.58 -41.30
C PRO A 3 3.63 34.42 -40.35
N LEU A 4 2.62 33.86 -39.69
CA LEU A 4 2.79 32.65 -38.89
C LEU A 4 2.97 31.46 -39.83
N SER A 5 4.10 30.77 -39.73
CA SER A 5 4.33 29.47 -40.37
C SER A 5 4.11 28.34 -39.38
N ASN A 6 3.45 27.26 -39.82
CA ASN A 6 3.29 26.06 -38.99
C ASN A 6 4.66 25.43 -38.68
N ALA A 7 4.88 25.12 -37.41
CA ALA A 7 5.99 24.26 -37.00
C ALA A 7 5.68 22.82 -37.40
N ALA A 8 6.57 22.20 -38.17
CA ALA A 8 6.49 20.77 -38.46
C ALA A 8 6.73 20.00 -37.16
N GLN A 9 5.75 19.20 -36.72
CA GLN A 9 5.93 18.27 -35.61
C GLN A 9 6.65 17.04 -36.14
N ILE A 10 7.78 16.69 -35.51
CA ILE A 10 8.43 15.41 -35.76
C ILE A 10 7.53 14.33 -35.13
N PRO A 11 7.05 13.34 -35.90
CA PRO A 11 6.29 12.24 -35.32
C PRO A 11 7.16 11.52 -34.29
N LEU A 12 6.65 11.36 -33.07
CA LEU A 12 7.27 10.46 -32.10
C LEU A 12 7.23 9.05 -32.71
N GLY A 13 8.40 8.52 -33.09
CA GLY A 13 8.51 7.11 -33.43
C GLY A 13 8.10 6.28 -32.21
N SER A 14 7.17 5.35 -32.41
CA SER A 14 6.75 4.37 -31.40
C SER A 14 7.88 3.35 -31.16
N ALA A 15 9.03 3.80 -30.67
CA ALA A 15 10.10 2.91 -30.27
C ALA A 15 9.66 2.16 -29.01
N VAL A 16 9.68 0.83 -29.07
CA VAL A 16 9.49 -0.01 -27.88
C VAL A 16 10.66 0.27 -26.94
N LYS A 17 10.37 0.87 -25.79
CA LYS A 17 11.40 1.34 -24.84
C LYS A 17 12.19 0.19 -24.21
N PHE A 18 11.52 -0.93 -23.93
CA PHE A 18 12.12 -2.12 -23.32
C PHE A 18 11.68 -3.39 -24.07
N PRO A 19 12.19 -3.64 -25.28
CA PRO A 19 11.73 -4.75 -26.13
C PRO A 19 12.08 -6.13 -25.57
N TRP A 20 13.04 -6.19 -24.63
CA TRP A 20 13.42 -7.41 -23.93
C TRP A 20 12.43 -7.82 -22.83
N ILE A 21 11.56 -6.90 -22.37
CA ILE A 21 10.51 -7.21 -21.39
C ILE A 21 9.28 -7.67 -22.17
N GLN A 22 9.05 -8.98 -22.20
CA GLN A 22 7.87 -9.60 -22.81
C GLN A 22 6.98 -10.25 -21.75
N ARG A 23 7.57 -10.81 -20.70
CA ARG A 23 6.84 -11.46 -19.59
C ARG A 23 7.08 -10.70 -18.30
N PHE A 24 6.04 -10.04 -17.81
CA PHE A 24 6.04 -9.32 -16.55
C PHE A 24 5.09 -10.01 -15.55
N ALA A 25 5.50 -10.15 -14.30
CA ALA A 25 4.60 -10.59 -13.23
C ALA A 25 4.72 -9.72 -11.98
N SER A 26 3.68 -9.75 -11.14
CA SER A 26 3.64 -9.00 -9.89
C SER A 26 3.03 -9.81 -8.78
N VAL A 27 3.82 -10.10 -7.75
CA VAL A 27 3.37 -10.72 -6.51
C VAL A 27 3.48 -9.72 -5.38
N GLY A 28 2.70 -9.91 -4.32
CA GLY A 28 2.80 -9.03 -3.17
C GLY A 28 1.52 -8.89 -2.39
N ASP A 29 1.55 -7.90 -1.50
CA ASP A 29 0.47 -7.51 -0.62
C ASP A 29 -0.44 -6.43 -1.25
N SER A 30 -1.19 -5.73 -0.39
CA SER A 30 -2.13 -4.68 -0.78
C SER A 30 -1.47 -3.44 -1.40
N TYR A 31 -0.19 -3.17 -1.13
CA TYR A 31 0.55 -2.06 -1.75
C TYR A 31 0.92 -2.37 -3.20
N SER A 32 1.12 -3.64 -3.55
CA SER A 32 1.25 -4.06 -4.96
C SER A 32 -0.11 -4.20 -5.64
N ALA A 33 -1.13 -4.72 -4.94
CA ALA A 33 -2.50 -4.79 -5.48
C ALA A 33 -3.10 -3.40 -5.77
N GLY A 34 -2.58 -2.36 -5.11
CA GLY A 34 -2.97 -0.96 -5.24
C GLY A 34 -4.35 -0.68 -4.67
N LEU A 35 -4.59 -1.18 -3.46
CA LEU A 35 -5.90 -1.16 -2.84
C LEU A 35 -6.49 0.27 -2.79
N GLY A 36 -7.54 0.51 -3.55
CA GLY A 36 -8.30 1.75 -3.61
C GLY A 36 -8.05 2.59 -4.85
N SER A 37 -6.97 2.31 -5.60
CA SER A 37 -6.43 3.18 -6.64
C SER A 37 -7.11 3.02 -8.00
N GLY A 38 -8.14 3.83 -8.26
CA GLY A 38 -8.92 3.78 -9.50
C GLY A 38 -9.93 2.63 -9.53
N ASP A 39 -10.15 2.06 -10.72
CA ASP A 39 -11.15 1.02 -10.92
C ASP A 39 -10.68 -0.33 -10.40
N ARG A 40 -11.61 -1.09 -9.83
CA ARG A 40 -11.33 -2.46 -9.35
C ARG A 40 -11.18 -3.42 -10.53
N LEU A 41 -10.05 -4.11 -10.60
CA LEU A 41 -9.79 -5.19 -11.55
C LEU A 41 -10.25 -6.55 -11.03
N ASP A 42 -10.08 -6.80 -9.73
CA ASP A 42 -10.44 -8.06 -9.09
C ASP A 42 -10.87 -7.87 -7.64
N TRP A 43 -11.99 -8.50 -7.28
CA TRP A 43 -12.57 -8.45 -5.96
C TRP A 43 -11.81 -9.32 -4.94
N SER A 44 -11.37 -10.51 -5.34
CA SER A 44 -10.82 -11.52 -4.42
C SER A 44 -9.53 -11.07 -3.75
N CYS A 45 -8.58 -10.57 -4.54
CA CYS A 45 -7.28 -10.10 -4.08
C CYS A 45 -7.19 -8.57 -4.02
N SER A 46 -8.29 -7.87 -4.31
CA SER A 46 -8.36 -6.42 -4.24
C SER A 46 -7.39 -5.69 -5.17
N ARG A 47 -7.29 -6.11 -6.44
CA ARG A 47 -6.40 -5.50 -7.46
C ARG A 47 -7.08 -4.35 -8.19
N TYR A 48 -6.31 -3.32 -8.57
CA TYR A 48 -6.83 -2.07 -9.15
C TYR A 48 -6.04 -1.52 -10.34
N THR A 49 -6.71 -0.70 -11.15
CA THR A 49 -6.16 -0.15 -12.41
C THR A 49 -5.07 0.90 -12.21
N GLN A 50 -5.02 1.64 -11.10
CA GLN A 50 -3.97 2.63 -10.82
C GLN A 50 -2.93 2.12 -9.81
N SER A 51 -2.84 0.81 -9.65
CA SER A 51 -1.74 0.17 -8.93
C SER A 51 -0.42 0.31 -9.70
N TYR A 52 0.72 0.40 -9.01
CA TYR A 52 2.01 0.58 -9.68
C TYR A 52 2.31 -0.56 -10.69
N PRO A 53 1.96 -1.85 -10.44
CA PRO A 53 2.10 -2.90 -11.44
C PRO A 53 1.26 -2.65 -12.69
N ASN A 54 -0.01 -2.24 -12.53
CA ASN A 54 -0.88 -2.03 -13.67
C ASN A 54 -0.47 -0.77 -14.45
N ILE A 55 0.01 0.28 -13.78
CA ILE A 55 0.59 1.47 -14.43
C ILE A 55 1.81 1.09 -15.27
N LEU A 56 2.72 0.26 -14.73
CA LEU A 56 3.86 -0.27 -15.48
C LEU A 56 3.38 -0.99 -16.73
N HIS A 57 2.48 -1.96 -16.60
CA HIS A 57 2.01 -2.75 -17.72
C HIS A 57 1.28 -1.92 -18.79
N THR A 58 0.34 -1.06 -18.39
CA THR A 58 -0.60 -0.38 -19.30
C THR A 58 -0.08 0.94 -19.86
N SER A 59 0.85 1.60 -19.17
CA SER A 59 1.27 2.97 -19.52
C SER A 59 2.76 3.10 -19.78
N LEU A 60 3.61 2.43 -19.01
CA LEU A 60 5.07 2.66 -19.06
C LEU A 60 5.84 1.59 -19.85
N LEU A 61 5.29 0.37 -19.95
CA LEU A 61 5.85 -0.76 -20.72
C LEU A 61 4.99 -1.12 -21.96
N SER A 62 3.76 -0.60 -22.07
CA SER A 62 2.71 -1.04 -23.01
C SER A 62 3.00 -0.86 -24.50
N ASN A 63 4.03 -0.09 -24.87
CA ASN A 63 4.41 0.07 -26.27
C ASN A 63 4.95 -1.23 -26.90
N ASN A 64 5.17 -2.30 -26.12
CA ASN A 64 5.51 -3.63 -26.62
C ASN A 64 4.24 -4.48 -26.85
N PRO A 65 3.86 -4.81 -28.10
CA PRO A 65 2.66 -5.59 -28.39
C PRO A 65 2.73 -7.05 -27.89
N ASN A 66 3.92 -7.54 -27.54
CA ASN A 66 4.11 -8.90 -27.01
C ASN A 66 4.16 -8.93 -25.47
N LEU A 67 3.98 -7.80 -24.79
CA LEU A 67 4.02 -7.73 -23.33
C LEU A 67 2.80 -8.40 -22.72
N THR A 68 3.04 -9.42 -21.88
CA THR A 68 2.03 -9.99 -20.99
C THR A 68 2.31 -9.56 -19.55
N HIS A 69 1.24 -9.44 -18.76
CA HIS A 69 1.32 -9.18 -17.32
C HIS A 69 0.52 -10.20 -16.53
N GLN A 70 1.22 -10.94 -15.67
CA GLN A 70 0.60 -11.83 -14.68
C GLN A 70 0.51 -11.12 -13.33
N PHE A 71 -0.66 -10.58 -13.01
CA PHE A 71 -0.85 -9.80 -11.79
C PHE A 71 -1.39 -10.69 -10.65
N LEU A 72 -0.58 -11.14 -9.71
CA LEU A 72 -0.95 -12.09 -8.63
C LEU A 72 -1.01 -11.47 -7.22
N SER A 73 -0.72 -10.18 -7.09
CA SER A 73 -0.70 -9.51 -5.78
C SER A 73 -2.06 -9.55 -5.08
N CYS A 74 -2.03 -9.69 -3.76
CA CYS A 74 -3.21 -9.96 -2.96
C CYS A 74 -3.19 -9.22 -1.63
N SER A 75 -4.25 -8.46 -1.35
CA SER A 75 -4.38 -7.72 -0.09
C SER A 75 -4.28 -8.62 1.15
N GLY A 76 -3.55 -8.17 2.17
CA GLY A 76 -3.36 -8.90 3.43
C GLY A 76 -2.26 -9.96 3.40
N ALA A 77 -1.72 -10.31 2.23
CA ALA A 77 -0.73 -11.38 2.13
C ALA A 77 0.56 -11.04 2.89
N THR A 78 1.01 -11.99 3.72
CA THR A 78 2.38 -12.00 4.30
C THR A 78 3.39 -12.55 3.30
N SER A 79 4.69 -12.36 3.55
CA SER A 79 5.73 -12.95 2.70
C SER A 79 5.65 -14.50 2.62
N THR A 80 5.26 -15.16 3.72
CA THR A 80 5.02 -16.61 3.75
C THR A 80 3.83 -17.00 2.88
N GLU A 81 2.72 -16.26 2.94
CA GLU A 81 1.56 -16.56 2.08
C GLU A 81 1.82 -16.29 0.61
N ILE A 82 2.62 -15.27 0.28
CA ILE A 82 3.08 -15.03 -1.09
C ILE A 82 3.89 -16.24 -1.57
N LEU A 83 4.81 -16.74 -0.75
CA LEU A 83 5.59 -17.94 -1.05
C LEU A 83 4.73 -19.18 -1.25
N GLU A 84 3.68 -19.36 -0.45
CA GLU A 84 2.82 -20.55 -0.49
C GLU A 84 1.74 -20.49 -1.59
N LYS A 85 1.22 -19.31 -1.90
CA LYS A 85 0.02 -19.14 -2.74
C LYS A 85 0.30 -18.45 -4.07
N GLN A 86 1.17 -17.44 -4.09
CA GLN A 86 1.41 -16.63 -5.30
C GLN A 86 2.60 -17.16 -6.11
N VAL A 87 3.72 -17.50 -5.47
CA VAL A 87 4.92 -18.01 -6.16
C VAL A 87 4.64 -19.29 -6.96
N PRO A 88 3.90 -20.30 -6.45
CA PRO A 88 3.62 -21.51 -7.22
C PRO A 88 2.75 -21.27 -8.45
N ALA A 89 2.03 -20.14 -8.50
CA ALA A 89 1.21 -19.76 -9.64
C ALA A 89 1.98 -18.94 -10.70
N LEU A 90 3.23 -18.53 -10.41
CA LEU A 90 4.04 -17.77 -11.37
C LEU A 90 4.34 -18.58 -12.62
N GLU A 91 4.20 -17.92 -13.77
CA GLU A 91 4.73 -18.43 -15.03
C GLU A 91 6.28 -18.46 -15.00
N ASN A 92 6.89 -19.15 -15.96
CA ASN A 92 8.35 -19.24 -16.09
C ASN A 92 8.89 -18.31 -17.18
N GLU A 93 10.21 -18.12 -17.19
CA GLU A 93 10.93 -17.22 -18.10
C GLU A 93 10.45 -15.76 -18.00
N LEU A 94 10.17 -15.31 -16.77
CA LEU A 94 9.79 -13.92 -16.50
C LEU A 94 10.97 -12.98 -16.74
N ASP A 95 10.75 -11.90 -17.47
CA ASP A 95 11.76 -10.87 -17.73
C ASP A 95 11.76 -9.83 -16.60
N LEU A 96 10.59 -9.56 -16.03
CA LEU A 96 10.39 -8.60 -14.96
C LEU A 96 9.47 -9.19 -13.89
N LEU A 97 9.85 -9.06 -12.62
CA LEU A 97 9.01 -9.40 -11.48
C LEU A 97 9.01 -8.24 -10.48
N THR A 98 7.85 -7.85 -9.97
CA THR A 98 7.74 -6.91 -8.84
C THR A 98 7.21 -7.62 -7.61
N ILE A 99 7.79 -7.32 -6.44
CA ILE A 99 7.44 -7.89 -5.14
C ILE A 99 7.21 -6.75 -4.13
N SER A 100 6.11 -6.83 -3.38
CA SER A 100 5.85 -6.02 -2.17
C SER A 100 5.44 -6.96 -1.04
N ALA A 101 6.25 -7.06 0.03
CA ALA A 101 5.88 -7.79 1.24
C ALA A 101 6.68 -7.31 2.46
N GLY A 102 6.23 -7.69 3.66
CA GLY A 102 6.89 -7.40 4.93
C GLY A 102 6.04 -6.57 5.91
N GLY A 103 5.14 -5.71 5.42
CA GLY A 103 4.29 -4.90 6.28
C GLY A 103 3.29 -5.74 7.09
N ASN A 104 2.72 -6.78 6.47
CA ASN A 104 1.83 -7.71 7.16
C ASN A 104 2.60 -8.64 8.11
N ASP A 105 3.83 -9.03 7.75
CA ASP A 105 4.70 -9.91 8.55
C ASP A 105 5.03 -9.32 9.93
N ILE A 106 5.18 -8.00 10.02
CA ILE A 106 5.47 -7.30 11.28
C ILE A 106 4.21 -6.87 12.03
N GLY A 107 3.02 -7.02 11.43
CA GLY A 107 1.75 -6.71 12.07
C GLY A 107 1.32 -5.25 11.95
N LEU A 108 1.51 -4.62 10.77
CA LEU A 108 1.00 -3.27 10.50
C LEU A 108 -0.53 -3.18 10.70
N GLY A 109 -1.29 -4.19 10.25
CA GLY A 109 -2.75 -4.23 10.39
C GLY A 109 -3.22 -4.04 11.85
N PRO A 110 -2.77 -4.86 12.81
CA PRO A 110 -3.03 -4.66 14.23
C PRO A 110 -2.68 -3.27 14.76
N ILE A 111 -1.53 -2.70 14.37
CA ILE A 111 -1.13 -1.34 14.79
C ILE A 111 -2.11 -0.29 14.27
N LEU A 112 -2.43 -0.32 12.97
CA LEU A 112 -3.43 0.60 12.40
C LEU A 112 -4.77 0.44 13.10
N SER A 113 -5.11 -0.80 13.46
CA SER A 113 -6.37 -1.11 14.11
C SER A 113 -6.46 -0.62 15.56
N SER A 114 -5.39 -0.74 16.34
CA SER A 114 -5.40 -0.41 17.77
C SER A 114 -4.92 1.01 18.08
N CYS A 115 -4.00 1.55 17.28
CA CYS A 115 -3.38 2.85 17.54
C CYS A 115 -3.96 3.99 16.70
N VAL A 116 -4.32 3.72 15.43
CA VAL A 116 -4.74 4.79 14.52
C VAL A 116 -6.26 4.87 14.44
N TYR A 117 -6.89 3.79 13.96
CA TYR A 117 -8.32 3.74 13.70
C TYR A 117 -9.16 3.27 14.86
N GLN A 118 -8.57 2.52 15.79
CA GLN A 118 -9.27 2.01 16.97
C GLN A 118 -10.55 1.28 16.54
N PHE A 119 -10.46 0.44 15.49
CA PHE A 119 -11.62 -0.26 14.91
C PHE A 119 -12.31 -1.13 15.95
N TYR A 120 -11.51 -1.77 16.81
CA TYR A 120 -11.96 -2.29 18.08
C TYR A 120 -11.73 -1.24 19.18
N MET A 121 -12.73 -1.01 20.04
CA MET A 121 -12.57 -0.16 21.23
C MET A 121 -11.72 -0.85 22.29
N SER A 122 -10.45 -1.03 21.98
CA SER A 122 -9.46 -1.54 22.90
C SER A 122 -9.01 -0.47 23.89
N THR A 123 -8.71 -0.87 25.13
CA THR A 123 -8.04 -0.02 26.12
C THR A 123 -6.67 0.46 25.61
N GLU A 124 -6.09 1.50 26.23
CA GLU A 124 -4.74 2.01 25.90
C GLU A 124 -3.68 0.90 25.80
N ASP A 125 -3.82 -0.16 26.61
CA ASP A 125 -2.94 -1.33 26.61
C ASP A 125 -2.81 -2.04 25.26
N ALA A 126 -3.85 -2.02 24.41
CA ALA A 126 -3.80 -2.77 23.15
C ALA A 126 -2.99 -2.07 22.05
N CYS A 127 -2.99 -0.74 22.02
CA CYS A 127 -2.09 -0.02 21.12
C CYS A 127 -0.64 -0.30 21.52
N GLN A 128 -0.30 -0.11 22.80
CA GLN A 128 1.05 -0.38 23.27
C GLN A 128 1.48 -1.83 23.02
N LYS A 129 0.60 -2.79 23.29
CA LYS A 129 0.85 -4.20 22.99
C LYS A 129 1.11 -4.46 21.50
N SER A 130 0.33 -3.87 20.61
CA SER A 130 0.52 -4.02 19.15
C SER A 130 1.85 -3.43 18.70
N MET A 131 2.24 -2.28 19.27
CA MET A 131 3.54 -1.67 19.03
C MET A 131 4.67 -2.56 19.55
N ASP A 132 4.55 -3.10 20.76
CA ASP A 132 5.56 -3.99 21.36
C ASP A 132 5.74 -5.28 20.55
N GLU A 133 4.66 -5.93 20.14
CA GLU A 133 4.73 -7.11 19.28
C GLU A 133 5.40 -6.81 17.93
N ALA A 134 5.11 -5.66 17.34
CA ALA A 134 5.77 -5.24 16.10
C ALA A 134 7.26 -4.96 16.32
N ARG A 135 7.63 -4.30 17.43
CA ARG A 135 9.03 -4.10 17.82
C ARG A 135 9.74 -5.43 18.00
N ASP A 136 9.14 -6.40 18.69
CA ASP A 136 9.73 -7.73 18.90
C ASP A 136 9.95 -8.47 17.58
N ARG A 137 8.99 -8.40 16.64
CA ARG A 137 9.13 -8.98 15.30
C ARG A 137 10.23 -8.29 14.48
N ILE A 138 10.37 -6.97 14.60
CA ILE A 138 11.42 -6.18 13.94
C ILE A 138 12.80 -6.47 14.54
N VAL A 139 12.90 -6.53 15.88
CA VAL A 139 14.14 -6.85 16.62
C VAL A 139 14.59 -8.27 16.32
N ASN A 140 13.65 -9.19 16.13
CA ASN A 140 13.93 -10.50 15.52
C ASN A 140 14.15 -10.37 13.99
N GLU A 141 15.04 -9.47 13.58
CA GLU A 141 15.39 -9.18 12.19
C GLU A 141 15.63 -10.46 11.37
N THR A 142 16.23 -11.47 12.00
CA THR A 142 16.52 -12.78 11.41
C THR A 142 15.30 -13.41 10.74
N GLN A 143 14.11 -13.31 11.34
CA GLN A 143 12.91 -13.94 10.79
C GLN A 143 12.42 -13.24 9.52
N LEU A 144 12.25 -11.91 9.57
CA LEU A 144 11.82 -11.16 8.38
C LEU A 144 12.87 -11.24 7.27
N TYR A 145 14.14 -11.08 7.61
CA TYR A 145 15.26 -11.25 6.67
C TYR A 145 15.22 -12.62 5.99
N LYS A 146 15.03 -13.69 6.78
CA LYS A 146 14.92 -15.07 6.27
C LYS A 146 13.73 -15.21 5.34
N ASN A 147 12.54 -14.73 5.73
CA ASN A 147 11.34 -14.83 4.90
C ASN A 147 11.51 -14.11 3.55
N VAL A 148 12.02 -12.87 3.57
CA VAL A 148 12.29 -12.09 2.35
C VAL A 148 13.31 -12.80 1.46
N THR A 149 14.39 -13.31 2.05
CA THR A 149 15.42 -14.06 1.31
C THR A 149 14.83 -15.33 0.68
N THR A 150 14.08 -16.13 1.45
CA THR A 150 13.43 -17.35 0.94
C THR A 150 12.43 -17.04 -0.17
N LEU A 151 11.66 -15.95 -0.04
CA LEU A 151 10.74 -15.51 -1.08
C LEU A 151 11.49 -15.15 -2.37
N ILE A 152 12.54 -14.33 -2.29
CA ILE A 152 13.36 -13.96 -3.45
C ILE A 152 13.94 -15.21 -4.11
N GLU A 153 14.56 -16.09 -3.33
CA GLU A 153 15.17 -17.32 -3.86
C GLU A 153 14.14 -18.23 -4.55
N ALA A 154 12.94 -18.39 -3.99
CA ALA A 154 11.90 -19.19 -4.61
C ALA A 154 11.47 -18.64 -5.98
N THR A 155 11.39 -17.30 -6.12
CA THR A 155 11.01 -16.67 -7.40
C THR A 155 12.09 -16.75 -8.48
N ARG A 156 13.37 -16.97 -8.12
CA ARG A 156 14.48 -17.02 -9.09
C ARG A 156 14.31 -18.09 -10.15
N HIS A 157 13.64 -19.20 -9.83
CA HIS A 157 13.39 -20.28 -10.77
C HIS A 157 12.41 -19.89 -11.89
N ASN A 158 11.53 -18.93 -11.61
CA ASN A 158 10.57 -18.41 -12.57
C ASN A 158 11.18 -17.34 -13.49
N MET A 159 12.32 -16.75 -13.12
CA MET A 159 12.95 -15.67 -13.88
C MET A 159 13.75 -16.19 -15.06
N ASN A 160 13.81 -15.38 -16.13
CA ASN A 160 14.76 -15.54 -17.21
C ASN A 160 16.19 -15.42 -16.66
N GLN A 161 16.98 -16.49 -16.84
CA GLN A 161 18.30 -16.60 -16.21
C GLN A 161 19.38 -15.67 -16.81
N GLN A 162 19.13 -15.11 -18.00
CA GLN A 162 20.09 -14.24 -18.68
C GLN A 162 19.90 -12.78 -18.30
N HIS A 163 18.65 -12.32 -18.23
CA HIS A 163 18.35 -10.90 -18.12
C HIS A 163 17.13 -10.57 -17.25
N GLY A 164 16.56 -11.54 -16.53
CA GLY A 164 15.44 -11.31 -15.63
C GLY A 164 15.81 -10.36 -14.48
N ILE A 165 14.92 -9.42 -14.18
CA ILE A 165 15.07 -8.45 -13.08
C ILE A 165 13.90 -8.59 -12.10
N ILE A 166 14.22 -8.63 -10.80
CA ILE A 166 13.26 -8.58 -9.71
C ILE A 166 13.36 -7.22 -9.04
N TYR A 167 12.26 -6.47 -8.96
CA TYR A 167 12.14 -5.30 -8.10
C TYR A 167 11.40 -5.67 -6.83
N TYR A 168 12.00 -5.36 -5.69
CA TYR A 168 11.35 -5.42 -4.40
C TYR A 168 11.07 -4.00 -3.91
N THR A 169 9.81 -3.63 -3.76
CA THR A 169 9.42 -2.29 -3.29
C THR A 169 9.41 -2.25 -1.76
N GLY A 170 9.95 -1.19 -1.18
CA GLY A 170 9.79 -0.91 0.25
C GLY A 170 8.41 -0.35 0.59
N TYR A 171 8.33 0.24 1.77
CA TYR A 171 7.23 1.09 2.20
C TYR A 171 7.76 2.52 2.42
N THR A 172 6.94 3.41 2.95
CA THR A 172 7.27 4.83 3.16
C THR A 172 6.72 5.24 4.52
N ALA A 173 7.42 6.16 5.18
CA ALA A 173 6.91 6.77 6.39
C ALA A 173 5.54 7.41 6.10
N PHE A 174 4.58 7.18 6.99
CA PHE A 174 3.19 7.62 6.80
C PHE A 174 2.95 9.06 7.24
N PHE A 175 3.79 9.57 8.15
CA PHE A 175 3.52 10.83 8.83
C PHE A 175 4.63 11.86 8.64
N GLY A 176 4.31 13.13 8.46
CA GLY A 176 5.21 14.23 8.76
C GLY A 176 5.55 14.23 10.24
N THR A 177 6.77 14.61 10.61
CA THR A 177 7.22 14.66 12.02
C THR A 177 7.97 15.96 12.35
N GLY A 178 7.64 17.04 11.63
CA GLY A 178 8.29 18.34 11.77
C GLY A 178 7.78 19.19 12.94
N ASP A 179 6.56 18.95 13.41
CA ASP A 179 5.90 19.72 14.48
C ASP A 179 4.80 18.90 15.18
N GLU A 180 4.16 19.49 16.19
CA GLU A 180 3.08 18.95 17.01
C GLU A 180 1.67 19.22 16.46
N ILE A 181 1.51 19.68 15.21
CA ILE A 181 0.20 20.16 14.70
C ILE A 181 -0.91 19.10 14.77
N CYS A 182 -0.52 17.82 14.69
CA CYS A 182 -1.43 16.68 14.75
C CYS A 182 -1.61 16.08 16.16
N ASP A 183 -1.07 16.68 17.22
CA ASP A 183 -1.07 16.04 18.55
C ASP A 183 -2.48 15.88 19.13
N ASN A 184 -3.44 16.67 18.67
CA ASN A 184 -4.85 16.57 19.05
C ASN A 184 -5.72 15.92 17.96
N VAL A 185 -5.12 15.40 16.89
CA VAL A 185 -5.83 14.70 15.81
C VAL A 185 -6.01 13.25 16.20
N THR A 186 -7.25 12.75 16.11
CA THR A 186 -7.56 11.33 16.26
C THR A 186 -8.33 10.84 15.05
N TRP A 187 -7.95 9.65 14.60
CA TRP A 187 -8.63 8.93 13.52
C TRP A 187 -9.46 7.76 14.02
N ALA A 188 -9.71 7.72 15.34
CA ALA A 188 -10.66 6.81 15.96
C ALA A 188 -11.97 6.75 15.15
N VAL A 189 -12.36 5.55 14.77
CA VAL A 189 -13.66 5.28 14.14
C VAL A 189 -14.81 5.68 15.07
N TRP A 190 -14.61 5.48 16.38
CA TRP A 190 -15.55 5.81 17.44
C TRP A 190 -15.35 7.21 18.02
N ARG A 191 -14.76 8.15 17.26
CA ARG A 191 -14.37 9.49 17.73
C ARG A 191 -15.45 10.30 18.44
N SER A 192 -16.73 10.06 18.14
CA SER A 192 -17.88 10.76 18.71
C SER A 192 -18.31 10.23 20.08
N LEU A 193 -17.72 9.12 20.54
CA LEU A 193 -18.05 8.47 21.82
C LEU A 193 -17.02 8.83 22.89
N GLU A 194 -17.46 8.90 24.15
CA GLU A 194 -16.61 9.21 25.30
C GLU A 194 -15.84 7.95 25.74
N TYR A 195 -14.55 7.91 25.46
CA TYR A 195 -13.59 6.89 25.90
C TYR A 195 -12.15 7.41 25.74
N SER A 196 -11.15 6.73 26.33
CA SER A 196 -9.75 7.09 26.13
C SER A 196 -9.29 6.76 24.72
N LYS A 197 -8.90 7.78 23.96
CA LYS A 197 -8.53 7.67 22.55
C LYS A 197 -7.03 7.76 22.37
N GLN A 198 -6.54 7.07 21.36
CA GLN A 198 -5.21 7.34 20.82
C GLN A 198 -5.27 8.55 19.87
N TYR A 199 -4.20 9.33 19.90
CA TYR A 199 -4.00 10.53 19.09
C TYR A 199 -2.71 10.42 18.28
N LEU A 200 -2.65 11.12 17.15
CA LEU A 200 -1.51 11.16 16.24
C LEU A 200 -0.41 12.10 16.76
N THR A 201 -0.04 11.93 18.04
CA THR A 201 1.03 12.70 18.69
C THR A 201 2.33 12.59 17.92
N LEU A 202 3.18 13.62 18.03
CA LEU A 202 4.50 13.63 17.42
C LEU A 202 5.32 12.39 17.82
N SER A 203 5.18 11.94 19.06
CA SER A 203 5.82 10.71 19.53
C SER A 203 5.31 9.48 18.78
N MET A 204 3.98 9.30 18.71
CA MET A 204 3.34 8.20 17.98
C MET A 204 3.76 8.18 16.51
N ARG A 205 3.71 9.33 15.83
CA ARG A 205 4.10 9.47 14.42
C ARG A 205 5.57 9.13 14.18
N LYS A 206 6.47 9.63 15.03
CA LYS A 206 7.91 9.31 14.95
C LYS A 206 8.16 7.83 15.11
N GLU A 207 7.45 7.20 16.03
CA GLU A 207 7.60 5.78 16.30
C GLU A 207 7.12 4.90 15.14
N LEU A 208 5.92 5.15 14.63
CA LEU A 208 5.38 4.43 13.47
C LEU A 208 6.29 4.56 12.25
N ASN A 209 6.81 5.77 12.00
CA ASN A 209 7.78 5.99 10.92
C ASN A 209 9.11 5.26 11.17
N ALA A 210 9.56 5.15 12.41
CA ALA A 210 10.77 4.40 12.75
C ALA A 210 10.60 2.91 12.46
N MET A 211 9.43 2.33 12.76
CA MET A 211 9.11 0.93 12.41
C MET A 211 9.17 0.71 10.89
N VAL A 212 8.58 1.60 10.10
CA VAL A 212 8.63 1.50 8.62
C VAL A 212 10.08 1.52 8.12
N ARG A 213 10.91 2.45 8.63
CA ARG A 213 12.32 2.51 8.24
C ARG A 213 13.10 1.26 8.64
N SER A 214 12.82 0.68 9.81
CA SER A 214 13.43 -0.59 10.23
C SER A 214 13.05 -1.73 9.31
N VAL A 215 11.78 -1.86 8.93
CA VAL A 215 11.31 -2.87 7.96
C VAL A 215 12.01 -2.70 6.62
N ASN A 216 12.05 -1.47 6.08
CA ASN A 216 12.76 -1.16 4.84
C ASN A 216 14.24 -1.52 4.92
N ALA A 217 14.91 -1.25 6.04
CA ALA A 217 16.33 -1.59 6.22
C ALA A 217 16.56 -3.10 6.12
N ILE A 218 15.69 -3.91 6.74
CA ILE A 218 15.77 -5.39 6.70
C ILE A 218 15.52 -5.90 5.28
N ILE A 219 14.48 -5.41 4.60
CA ILE A 219 14.17 -5.79 3.22
C ILE A 219 15.32 -5.41 2.30
N ARG A 220 15.80 -4.16 2.39
CA ARG A 220 16.93 -3.67 1.58
C ARG A 220 18.16 -4.55 1.75
N LYS A 221 18.49 -4.92 2.99
CA LYS A 221 19.61 -5.81 3.30
C LYS A 221 19.47 -7.17 2.61
N ALA A 222 18.29 -7.79 2.68
CA ALA A 222 18.03 -9.07 2.01
C ALA A 222 18.10 -8.97 0.48
N VAL A 223 17.55 -7.89 -0.09
CA VAL A 223 17.57 -7.62 -1.53
C VAL A 223 19.00 -7.41 -2.04
N LEU A 224 19.80 -6.60 -1.35
CA LEU A 224 21.20 -6.38 -1.72
C LEU A 224 22.02 -7.69 -1.65
N ALA A 225 21.76 -8.53 -0.65
CA ALA A 225 22.40 -9.84 -0.53
C ALA A 225 22.03 -10.82 -1.66
N ALA A 226 20.85 -10.67 -2.26
CA ALA A 226 20.39 -11.52 -3.37
C ALA A 226 21.08 -11.20 -4.72
N GLY A 227 21.84 -10.11 -4.80
CA GLY A 227 22.66 -9.73 -5.94
C GLY A 227 22.00 -8.77 -6.94
N ARG A 228 22.78 -8.30 -7.91
CA ARG A 228 22.47 -7.14 -8.80
C ARG A 228 21.16 -7.19 -9.62
N ASN A 229 20.62 -8.39 -9.84
CA ASN A 229 19.37 -8.58 -10.59
C ASN A 229 18.13 -8.50 -9.68
N VAL A 230 18.32 -8.34 -8.37
CA VAL A 230 17.25 -8.07 -7.40
C VAL A 230 17.50 -6.67 -6.83
N ARG A 231 16.53 -5.77 -6.99
CA ARG A 231 16.74 -4.34 -6.74
C ARG A 231 15.68 -3.78 -5.81
N PHE A 232 16.11 -2.98 -4.85
CA PHE A 232 15.22 -2.39 -3.87
C PHE A 232 14.76 -1.01 -4.32
N ILE A 233 13.44 -0.78 -4.33
CA ILE A 233 12.85 0.52 -4.64
C ILE A 233 12.45 1.20 -3.33
N ASP A 234 13.26 2.19 -2.96
CA ASP A 234 13.05 3.02 -1.78
C ASP A 234 12.43 4.36 -2.17
N TYR A 235 11.11 4.46 -2.06
CA TYR A 235 10.36 5.63 -2.50
C TYR A 235 9.99 6.59 -1.35
N ASP A 236 10.47 6.35 -0.12
CA ASP A 236 10.13 7.17 1.06
C ASP A 236 10.54 8.64 0.86
N SER A 237 11.75 8.88 0.34
CA SER A 237 12.26 10.23 0.07
C SER A 237 11.45 10.97 -1.00
N GLN A 238 10.90 10.26 -1.98
CA GLN A 238 10.08 10.86 -3.03
C GLN A 238 8.71 11.28 -2.48
N ILE A 239 8.11 10.44 -1.63
CA ILE A 239 6.86 10.75 -0.94
C ILE A 239 7.04 11.96 -0.01
N GLU A 240 8.16 12.05 0.70
CA GLU A 240 8.52 13.21 1.50
C GLU A 240 8.68 14.48 0.66
N ALA A 241 9.41 14.39 -0.46
CA ALA A 241 9.69 15.53 -1.32
C ALA A 241 8.41 16.16 -1.88
N VAL A 242 7.39 15.35 -2.17
CA VAL A 242 6.08 15.83 -2.62
C VAL A 242 5.12 16.19 -1.46
N ARG A 243 5.60 16.13 -0.21
CA ARG A 243 4.80 16.33 1.01
C ARG A 243 3.58 15.42 1.04
N GLY A 244 3.80 14.15 0.74
CA GLY A 244 2.74 13.15 0.54
C GLY A 244 2.29 12.42 1.79
N ARG A 245 2.93 12.65 2.94
CA ARG A 245 2.61 11.99 4.22
C ARG A 245 1.42 12.65 4.91
N TYR A 246 0.73 11.96 5.80
CA TYR A 246 -0.25 12.59 6.70
C TYR A 246 0.46 13.53 7.67
N CYS A 247 -0.22 14.52 8.25
CA CYS A 247 0.37 15.38 9.29
C CYS A 247 1.67 16.09 8.87
N GLU A 248 1.74 16.52 7.60
CA GLU A 248 2.81 17.36 7.10
C GLU A 248 2.74 18.76 7.74
N SER A 249 3.89 19.37 8.03
CA SER A 249 3.94 20.65 8.74
C SER A 249 3.08 21.73 8.07
N GLY A 250 2.17 22.34 8.84
CA GLY A 250 1.23 23.35 8.34
C GLY A 250 -0.04 22.79 7.67
N VAL A 251 -0.25 21.47 7.64
CA VAL A 251 -1.52 20.84 7.23
C VAL A 251 -2.42 20.65 8.46
N LEU A 252 -3.66 21.12 8.37
CA LEU A 252 -4.68 20.91 9.39
C LEU A 252 -5.49 19.66 9.04
N GLU A 253 -5.19 18.55 9.71
CA GLU A 253 -5.86 17.28 9.47
C GLU A 253 -7.24 17.21 10.19
N PRO A 254 -8.25 16.51 9.62
CA PRO A 254 -8.18 15.77 8.35
C PRO A 254 -8.29 16.67 7.11
N ASP A 255 -7.43 16.47 6.12
CA ASP A 255 -7.47 17.14 4.81
C ASP A 255 -7.34 16.12 3.65
N PRO A 256 -8.38 15.29 3.45
CA PRO A 256 -8.25 14.04 2.72
C PRO A 256 -8.12 14.19 1.20
N ASN A 257 -8.31 15.41 0.70
CA ASN A 257 -8.16 15.72 -0.72
C ASN A 257 -7.09 16.78 -0.98
N ARG A 258 -6.26 17.09 0.02
CA ARG A 258 -5.18 18.05 -0.16
C ARG A 258 -4.27 17.66 -1.31
N HIS A 259 -3.78 18.67 -2.00
CA HIS A 259 -2.80 18.48 -3.06
C HIS A 259 -1.53 17.83 -2.49
N GLY A 260 -1.00 16.86 -3.22
CA GLY A 260 0.23 16.15 -2.87
C GLY A 260 0.06 14.99 -1.89
N LEU A 261 -1.10 14.83 -1.21
CA LEU A 261 -1.33 13.69 -0.32
C LEU A 261 -1.25 12.38 -1.10
N ALA A 262 -0.29 11.52 -0.73
CA ALA A 262 0.04 10.31 -1.47
C ALA A 262 -0.71 9.07 -0.96
N PHE A 263 -1.47 9.18 0.13
CA PHE A 263 -2.21 8.08 0.73
C PHE A 263 -3.68 8.42 0.93
N TYR A 264 -4.53 7.41 0.95
CA TYR A 264 -5.93 7.61 1.30
C TYR A 264 -6.08 7.90 2.79
N GLU A 265 -6.56 9.08 3.12
CA GLU A 265 -7.12 9.43 4.43
C GLU A 265 -8.62 9.10 4.47
N TRP A 266 -9.23 9.14 5.66
CA TRP A 266 -10.67 9.22 5.84
C TRP A 266 -11.36 10.16 4.85
N ASN A 267 -12.39 9.66 4.17
CA ASN A 267 -13.21 10.44 3.24
C ASN A 267 -12.47 11.00 2.03
N THR A 268 -11.27 10.50 1.70
CA THR A 268 -10.60 10.82 0.43
C THR A 268 -11.50 10.45 -0.73
N VAL A 269 -11.53 11.29 -1.76
CA VAL A 269 -12.27 11.05 -3.02
C VAL A 269 -11.40 11.46 -4.20
N ASP A 270 -10.97 10.52 -5.02
CA ASP A 270 -10.15 10.83 -6.19
C ASP A 270 -10.96 11.50 -7.31
N SER A 271 -10.25 12.13 -8.24
CA SER A 271 -10.86 12.76 -9.41
C SER A 271 -11.65 11.73 -10.22
N GLY A 272 -12.91 12.02 -10.50
CA GLY A 272 -13.82 11.15 -11.24
C GLY A 272 -14.68 10.23 -10.36
N GLU A 273 -14.43 10.17 -9.05
CA GLU A 273 -15.23 9.35 -8.14
C GLU A 273 -16.49 10.06 -7.64
N ASN A 274 -17.55 9.29 -7.38
CA ASN A 274 -18.77 9.78 -6.79
C ASN A 274 -18.65 9.85 -5.25
N LYS A 275 -18.36 11.05 -4.74
CA LYS A 275 -18.25 11.33 -3.29
C LYS A 275 -19.44 10.80 -2.48
N THR A 276 -20.66 11.06 -2.93
CA THR A 276 -21.88 10.67 -2.22
C THR A 276 -22.00 9.16 -2.10
N GLU A 277 -21.61 8.43 -3.15
CA GLU A 277 -21.64 6.97 -3.17
C GLU A 277 -20.61 6.37 -2.20
N LEU A 278 -19.37 6.87 -2.24
CA LEU A 278 -18.27 6.38 -1.39
C LEU A 278 -18.42 6.69 0.10
N GLN A 279 -19.18 7.73 0.43
CA GLN A 279 -19.35 8.20 1.81
C GLN A 279 -20.67 7.71 2.43
N ASN A 280 -21.73 7.54 1.64
CA ASN A 280 -23.05 7.19 2.16
C ASN A 280 -23.45 5.73 1.93
N ARG A 281 -22.68 4.95 1.15
CA ARG A 281 -22.91 3.50 1.05
C ARG A 281 -21.97 2.75 1.97
N THR A 282 -22.55 1.87 2.79
CA THR A 282 -21.78 0.76 3.35
C THR A 282 -21.33 -0.11 2.19
N GLY A 283 -20.05 -0.44 2.22
CA GLY A 283 -19.45 -1.29 1.21
C GLY A 283 -20.03 -2.69 1.13
N GLY A 284 -19.90 -3.33 -0.04
CA GLY A 284 -20.22 -4.75 -0.19
C GLY A 284 -19.32 -5.64 0.69
N ASP A 285 -19.77 -6.87 0.92
CA ASP A 285 -19.07 -7.86 1.75
C ASP A 285 -17.62 -8.05 1.31
N VAL A 286 -16.73 -8.21 2.28
CA VAL A 286 -15.29 -8.30 2.06
C VAL A 286 -14.75 -9.68 2.42
N PRO A 287 -13.76 -10.23 1.69
CA PRO A 287 -13.24 -11.57 1.97
C PRO A 287 -12.65 -11.68 3.37
N LYS A 288 -12.91 -12.78 4.06
CA LYS A 288 -12.28 -13.09 5.36
C LYS A 288 -10.76 -13.20 5.21
N GLY A 289 -10.01 -12.67 6.18
CA GLY A 289 -8.54 -12.63 6.17
C GLY A 289 -7.91 -11.54 5.28
N SER A 290 -8.71 -10.83 4.47
CA SER A 290 -8.25 -9.60 3.79
C SER A 290 -8.10 -8.45 4.79
N PHE A 291 -7.36 -7.40 4.42
CA PHE A 291 -7.24 -6.18 5.24
C PHE A 291 -8.62 -5.64 5.65
N GLN A 292 -9.55 -5.54 4.70
CA GLN A 292 -10.90 -5.06 4.97
C GLN A 292 -11.71 -6.06 5.80
N GLY A 293 -11.54 -7.36 5.58
CA GLY A 293 -12.18 -8.40 6.40
C GLY A 293 -11.80 -8.30 7.87
N ASN A 294 -10.50 -8.13 8.15
CA ASN A 294 -9.98 -8.00 9.51
C ASN A 294 -10.54 -6.76 10.23
N ILE A 295 -10.71 -5.65 9.51
CA ILE A 295 -11.36 -4.45 10.04
C ILE A 295 -12.85 -4.72 10.33
N GLY A 296 -13.57 -5.34 9.38
CA GLY A 296 -14.99 -5.67 9.55
C GLY A 296 -15.23 -6.57 10.76
N GLU A 297 -14.37 -7.56 11.02
CA GLU A 297 -14.45 -8.44 12.19
C GLU A 297 -14.30 -7.66 13.50
N GLN A 298 -13.39 -6.70 13.56
CA GLN A 298 -13.17 -5.88 14.75
C GLN A 298 -14.33 -4.94 15.05
N ILE A 299 -14.97 -4.41 14.02
CA ILE A 299 -16.15 -3.56 14.16
C ILE A 299 -17.34 -4.39 14.63
N ASN A 300 -17.57 -5.56 14.00
CA ASN A 300 -18.62 -6.48 14.43
C ASN A 300 -18.44 -6.92 15.87
N LYS A 301 -17.21 -7.18 16.29
CA LYS A 301 -16.89 -7.48 17.70
C LYS A 301 -17.27 -6.33 18.62
N THR A 302 -16.91 -5.09 18.29
CA THR A 302 -17.26 -3.91 19.09
C THR A 302 -18.77 -3.71 19.20
N LEU A 303 -19.50 -3.86 18.09
CA LEU A 303 -20.96 -3.73 18.06
C LEU A 303 -21.66 -4.86 18.84
N GLY A 304 -21.06 -6.05 18.91
CA GLY A 304 -21.52 -7.13 19.79
C GLY A 304 -21.37 -6.81 21.28
N GLU A 305 -20.30 -6.09 21.66
CA GLU A 305 -20.05 -5.66 23.04
C GLU A 305 -20.86 -4.40 23.42
N HIS A 306 -21.25 -3.59 22.43
CA HIS A 306 -22.00 -2.34 22.58
C HIS A 306 -23.25 -2.30 21.69
N PRO A 307 -24.31 -3.08 22.01
CA PRO A 307 -25.51 -3.19 21.18
C PRO A 307 -26.32 -1.89 21.08
N GLU A 308 -26.03 -0.91 21.94
CA GLU A 308 -26.63 0.42 21.91
C GLU A 308 -25.99 1.35 20.89
N TRP A 309 -24.95 0.93 20.15
CA TRP A 309 -24.31 1.77 19.14
C TRP A 309 -24.72 1.41 17.72
N GLU A 310 -24.81 2.42 16.86
CA GLU A 310 -25.05 2.25 15.43
C GLU A 310 -24.15 3.19 14.63
N PHE A 311 -23.93 2.85 13.36
CA PHE A 311 -23.25 3.72 12.41
C PHE A 311 -24.26 4.70 11.77
N ASP A 312 -24.06 6.00 11.98
CA ASP A 312 -24.73 7.06 11.23
C ASP A 312 -23.78 7.56 10.12
N PRO A 313 -24.18 7.54 8.84
CA PRO A 313 -23.33 7.96 7.71
C PRO A 313 -22.78 9.39 7.79
N HIS A 314 -23.44 10.29 8.53
CA HIS A 314 -23.03 11.69 8.68
C HIS A 314 -22.28 11.96 9.99
N LYS A 315 -22.56 11.19 11.04
CA LYS A 315 -22.03 11.41 12.40
C LYS A 315 -21.01 10.37 12.85
N GLY A 316 -20.82 9.31 12.06
CA GLY A 316 -20.06 8.13 12.46
C GLY A 316 -20.84 7.29 13.48
N PHE A 317 -20.14 6.55 14.33
CA PHE A 317 -20.82 5.75 15.35
C PHE A 317 -21.41 6.62 16.47
N ILE A 318 -22.67 6.36 16.81
CA ILE A 318 -23.45 7.11 17.81
C ILE A 318 -24.17 6.15 18.78
N ASN A 319 -24.49 6.64 19.99
CA ASN A 319 -25.24 5.89 21.00
C ASN A 319 -26.76 6.11 20.86
N ARG A 320 -27.52 5.01 20.71
CA ARG A 320 -28.97 4.95 20.43
C ARG A 320 -29.86 5.11 21.65
N THR A 321 -29.82 6.24 22.34
CA THR A 321 -31.03 6.68 23.08
C THR A 321 -32.06 7.28 22.10
N LYS A 322 -32.52 6.44 21.14
CA LYS A 322 -33.82 6.39 20.41
C LYS A 322 -33.69 5.57 19.10
N GLY A 323 -34.22 4.34 19.09
CA GLY A 323 -34.81 3.72 17.86
C GLY A 323 -34.07 2.57 17.14
N ALA A 324 -34.21 1.36 17.70
CA ALA A 324 -34.44 0.04 17.07
C ALA A 324 -33.54 -0.64 16.00
N VAL A 325 -33.36 -1.95 16.24
CA VAL A 325 -33.01 -3.12 15.38
C VAL A 325 -31.52 -3.18 14.93
N GLY A 326 -30.72 -4.24 15.09
CA GLY A 326 -30.96 -5.67 15.35
C GLY A 326 -30.68 -6.47 14.07
N GLU A 327 -29.56 -7.19 14.00
CA GLU A 327 -29.42 -8.57 13.45
C GLU A 327 -27.95 -8.91 13.17
N GLU A 328 -27.56 -10.07 13.71
CA GLU A 328 -26.36 -10.82 13.39
C GLU A 328 -26.39 -11.32 11.94
N GLY A 329 -25.23 -11.42 11.30
CA GLY A 329 -25.11 -12.10 10.00
C GLY A 329 -23.66 -12.39 9.63
N ILE A 330 -23.15 -13.55 10.04
CA ILE A 330 -21.94 -14.16 9.46
C ILE A 330 -22.41 -15.15 8.40
N ILE A 331 -22.07 -14.93 7.14
CA ILE A 331 -22.23 -15.90 6.04
C ILE A 331 -20.82 -16.36 5.64
N GLU A 332 -20.66 -17.67 5.49
CA GLU A 332 -19.44 -18.45 5.78
C GLU A 332 -18.11 -18.09 5.10
N ASP A 333 -18.00 -17.12 4.19
CA ASP A 333 -16.72 -16.74 3.54
C ASP A 333 -16.44 -15.23 3.44
N THR A 334 -17.37 -14.40 3.94
CA THR A 334 -17.30 -12.94 3.79
C THR A 334 -17.72 -12.21 5.06
N VAL A 335 -17.08 -11.08 5.34
CA VAL A 335 -17.37 -10.22 6.49
C VAL A 335 -18.21 -9.04 6.01
N HIS A 336 -19.34 -8.80 6.67
CA HIS A 336 -20.20 -7.67 6.34
C HIS A 336 -19.50 -6.34 6.68
N TRP A 337 -19.38 -5.45 5.70
CA TRP A 337 -18.64 -4.19 5.86
C TRP A 337 -19.57 -3.05 6.24
N LEU A 338 -19.51 -2.65 7.52
CA LEU A 338 -20.43 -1.66 8.11
C LEU A 338 -19.93 -0.20 8.03
N LEU A 339 -18.75 0.03 7.43
CA LEU A 339 -18.18 1.38 7.25
C LEU A 339 -18.44 1.93 5.85
N PRO A 340 -18.22 3.24 5.62
CA PRO A 340 -18.20 3.80 4.26
C PRO A 340 -17.18 3.09 3.38
N ASP A 341 -17.47 2.92 2.09
CA ASP A 341 -16.54 2.28 1.15
C ASP A 341 -15.19 3.02 1.04
N SER A 342 -15.21 4.34 1.19
CA SER A 342 -13.99 5.18 1.24
C SER A 342 -13.01 4.77 2.35
N TYR A 343 -13.47 4.05 3.38
CA TYR A 343 -12.66 3.64 4.52
C TYR A 343 -11.85 2.37 4.23
N LYS A 344 -12.20 1.62 3.17
CA LYS A 344 -11.51 0.37 2.79
C LYS A 344 -10.06 0.57 2.36
N ARG A 345 -9.73 1.78 1.89
CA ARG A 345 -8.48 2.10 1.19
C ARG A 345 -7.46 2.88 2.01
N VAL A 346 -7.81 3.24 3.23
CA VAL A 346 -6.95 4.10 4.04
C VAL A 346 -5.57 3.48 4.30
N PHE A 347 -4.55 4.32 4.50
CA PHE A 347 -3.11 3.96 4.52
C PHE A 347 -2.53 3.41 3.21
N HIS A 348 -3.32 3.17 2.18
CA HIS A 348 -2.79 2.74 0.89
C HIS A 348 -2.47 3.95 0.00
N LEU A 349 -1.55 3.74 -0.94
CA LEU A 349 -1.15 4.78 -1.88
C LEU A 349 -2.32 5.17 -2.78
N ARG A 350 -2.46 6.48 -3.00
CA ARG A 350 -3.27 7.06 -4.05
C ARG A 350 -2.60 6.88 -5.41
N PRO A 351 -3.32 7.10 -6.53
CA PRO A 351 -2.74 6.96 -7.86
C PRO A 351 -1.42 7.71 -8.06
N GLU A 352 -1.28 8.90 -7.47
CA GLU A 352 -0.05 9.69 -7.54
C GLU A 352 1.12 9.00 -6.83
N GLY A 353 0.87 8.38 -5.68
CA GLY A 353 1.86 7.58 -4.95
C GLY A 353 2.28 6.34 -5.74
N HIS A 354 1.33 5.63 -6.37
CA HIS A 354 1.65 4.51 -7.26
C HIS A 354 2.45 4.94 -8.49
N ASN A 355 2.16 6.12 -9.05
CA ASN A 355 2.94 6.68 -10.15
C ASN A 355 4.38 6.97 -9.74
N ILE A 356 4.64 7.45 -8.51
CA ILE A 356 6.01 7.63 -8.00
C ILE A 356 6.76 6.30 -8.01
N VAL A 357 6.16 5.24 -7.44
CA VAL A 357 6.76 3.91 -7.42
C VAL A 357 7.03 3.43 -8.84
N ALA A 358 6.01 3.40 -9.71
CA ALA A 358 6.15 2.94 -11.08
C ALA A 358 7.25 3.68 -11.86
N ARG A 359 7.33 5.01 -11.69
CA ARG A 359 8.37 5.83 -12.32
C ARG A 359 9.77 5.50 -11.83
N MET A 360 9.97 5.28 -10.53
CA MET A 360 11.28 4.90 -10.00
C MET A 360 11.77 3.57 -10.57
N LEU A 361 10.87 2.60 -10.80
CA LEU A 361 11.21 1.35 -11.47
C LEU A 361 11.65 1.59 -12.93
N ILE A 362 10.95 2.47 -13.65
CA ILE A 362 11.33 2.83 -15.02
C ILE A 362 12.68 3.56 -15.06
N GLU A 363 12.90 4.51 -14.16
CA GLU A 363 14.15 5.27 -14.06
C GLU A 363 15.34 4.33 -13.77
N ASP A 364 15.15 3.32 -12.92
CA ASP A 364 16.17 2.28 -12.71
C ASP A 364 16.36 1.36 -13.92
N LEU A 365 15.30 0.96 -14.62
CA LEU A 365 15.42 0.20 -15.87
C LEU A 365 16.17 0.99 -16.96
N GLU A 366 15.97 2.30 -17.02
CA GLU A 366 16.68 3.20 -17.95
C GLU A 366 18.15 3.38 -17.60
N LYS A 367 18.52 3.34 -16.31
CA LYS A 367 19.93 3.47 -15.90
C LYS A 367 20.66 2.13 -15.95
N ASN A 368 19.99 1.06 -15.54
CA ASN A 368 20.62 -0.19 -15.14
C ASN A 368 20.05 -1.42 -15.88
N GLY A 369 19.22 -1.23 -16.92
CA GLY A 369 18.64 -2.34 -17.69
C GLY A 369 19.68 -3.18 -18.45
N PRO A 370 19.31 -4.40 -18.89
CA PRO A 370 20.17 -5.24 -19.73
C PRO A 370 20.57 -4.52 -21.03
N GLY A 371 21.86 -4.58 -21.37
CA GLY A 371 22.40 -3.98 -22.60
C GLY A 371 22.82 -2.51 -22.50
N ILE A 372 22.69 -1.89 -21.32
CA ILE A 372 23.22 -0.55 -21.04
C ILE A 372 24.70 -0.67 -20.62
N PRO A 373 25.62 0.07 -21.27
CA PRO A 373 27.04 0.08 -20.86
C PRO A 373 27.15 0.56 -19.40
N ILE A 374 27.84 -0.23 -18.56
CA ILE A 374 28.16 0.19 -17.20
C ILE A 374 29.27 1.25 -17.32
N ASP A 375 29.00 2.46 -16.84
CA ASP A 375 30.03 3.49 -16.76
C ASP A 375 31.04 3.08 -15.68
N MET A 376 32.25 2.71 -16.12
CA MET A 376 33.27 2.11 -15.25
C MET A 376 33.87 3.12 -14.25
N ASP A 377 33.55 4.41 -14.38
CA ASP A 377 34.08 5.48 -13.53
C ASP A 377 33.35 5.62 -12.18
N GLU A 378 32.18 4.99 -11.97
CA GLU A 378 31.46 4.99 -10.67
C GLU A 378 31.93 3.86 -9.71
N MET A 379 32.88 3.01 -10.10
CA MET A 379 33.34 1.88 -9.27
C MET A 379 34.55 2.17 -8.36
N ASP A 380 35.17 3.35 -8.47
CA ASP A 380 36.40 3.70 -7.74
C ASP A 380 36.18 4.52 -6.44
N GLU A 381 34.93 4.70 -5.99
CA GLU A 381 34.60 5.38 -4.72
C GLU A 381 33.75 4.52 -3.75
N VAL A 382 34.21 3.29 -3.44
CA VAL A 382 33.69 2.50 -2.29
C VAL A 382 34.79 2.26 -1.25
#